data_AF-A0A254SBN6-F1
#
_entry.id   AF-A0A254SBN6-F1
#
_cell.length_a   1.000
_cell.length_b   1.000
_cell.length_c   1.000
_cell.angle_alpha   90.00
_cell.angle_beta   90.00
_cell.angle_gamma   90.00
#
_symmetry.space_group_name_H-M   'P 1'
#
loop_
_entity.id
_entity.type
_entity.pdbx_description
1 polymer ?
#
loop_
_entity_poly.entity_id
_entity_poly.type
_entity_poly.pdbx_seq_one_letter_code
_entity_poly.pdbx_strand_id
1 'polypeptide(L)'
;MVHPYGEISDEPLEQAGLNVSQGADYEMYFSIADAWGNDSRSVTILERNDLVFFQFGYSECADVQYDTTKNLLTVRHGGDAVGNWILLDAEKSASVRKLKKSIEKYTQEYTTDDVLDGYGSSVVLKDYKRKTRRHLYFPNAKHSRVHDAVTIEKTFVSFLPSRDSYASMSYSDVSKKCADLQNELVVQMTMGEPDSSIKKKHPEQTGWAEKRN
;
A
#
# COMPACT_ATOMS: atom_id res chain seq x y z
N MET A 1 20.08 17.81 1.71
CA MET A 1 19.05 18.38 2.60
C MET A 1 18.67 17.27 3.59
N VAL A 2 18.25 17.57 4.82
CA VAL A 2 17.86 16.52 5.78
C VAL A 2 16.34 16.38 5.73
N HIS A 3 15.85 15.16 5.53
CA HIS A 3 14.44 14.83 5.43
C HIS A 3 14.01 13.92 6.58
N PRO A 4 12.77 14.04 7.08
CA PRO A 4 12.25 13.13 8.10
C PRO A 4 12.13 11.71 7.54
N TYR A 5 12.39 10.71 8.38
CA TYR A 5 12.26 9.29 8.05
C TYR A 5 11.51 8.53 9.14
N GLY A 6 10.51 7.75 8.76
CA GLY A 6 9.62 7.11 9.73
C GLY A 6 8.66 8.12 10.34
N GLU A 7 7.85 8.78 9.50
CA GLU A 7 6.81 9.67 9.99
C GLU A 7 5.90 8.91 10.96
N ILE A 8 5.60 9.54 12.10
CA ILE A 8 4.80 8.96 13.17
C ILE A 8 3.43 9.64 13.18
N SER A 9 2.36 8.86 13.06
CA SER A 9 1.00 9.30 13.37
C SER A 9 0.42 8.46 14.50
N ASP A 10 0.12 9.10 15.62
CA ASP A 10 -0.55 8.47 16.76
C ASP A 10 -2.01 8.95 16.82
N GLU A 11 -2.93 7.99 16.84
CA GLU A 11 -4.37 8.22 16.78
C GLU A 11 -5.10 7.37 17.83
N PRO A 12 -6.25 7.81 18.38
CA PRO A 12 -7.11 6.92 19.14
C PRO A 12 -7.64 5.81 18.21
N LEU A 13 -7.77 4.58 18.73
CA LEU A 13 -8.43 3.51 17.98
C LEU A 13 -9.92 3.83 17.80
N GLU A 14 -10.37 3.83 16.55
CA GLU A 14 -11.79 3.96 16.24
C GLU A 14 -12.61 2.81 16.81
N GLN A 15 -13.89 3.06 17.10
CA GLN A 15 -14.79 2.07 17.68
C GLN A 15 -14.91 0.81 16.82
N ALA A 16 -14.86 0.94 15.50
CA ALA A 16 -14.84 -0.18 14.57
C ALA A 16 -13.62 -1.09 14.80
N GLY A 17 -12.43 -0.51 15.01
CA GLY A 17 -11.20 -1.25 15.31
C GLY A 17 -11.25 -1.97 16.66
N LEU A 18 -11.90 -1.38 17.67
CA LEU A 18 -12.07 -2.00 18.98
C LEU A 18 -13.00 -3.24 18.92
N ASN A 19 -14.04 -3.18 18.10
CA ASN A 19 -15.01 -4.26 17.95
C ASN A 19 -14.43 -5.49 17.23
N VAL A 20 -13.42 -5.28 16.37
CA VAL A 20 -12.73 -6.35 15.62
C VAL A 20 -11.58 -6.98 16.42
N SER A 21 -11.23 -6.45 17.60
CA SER A 21 -10.11 -6.94 18.41
C SER A 21 -10.18 -8.43 18.75
N GLN A 22 -11.38 -9.05 18.80
CA GLN A 22 -11.57 -10.45 19.17
C GLN A 22 -10.86 -10.86 20.47
N GLY A 23 -10.71 -9.92 21.41
CA GLY A 23 -10.00 -10.12 22.68
C GLY A 23 -8.47 -10.09 22.58
N ALA A 24 -7.90 -9.63 21.45
CA ALA A 24 -6.47 -9.48 21.27
C ALA A 24 -5.90 -8.35 22.15
N ASP A 25 -4.64 -8.52 22.54
CA ASP A 25 -3.88 -7.53 23.29
C ASP A 25 -3.38 -6.41 22.37
N TYR A 26 -2.87 -6.80 21.19
CA TYR A 26 -2.49 -5.89 20.10
C TYR A 26 -2.45 -6.61 18.75
N GLU A 27 -2.49 -5.80 17.69
CA GLU A 27 -2.24 -6.21 16.31
C GLU A 27 -1.13 -5.32 15.72
N MET A 28 -0.16 -5.94 15.05
CA MET A 28 0.84 -5.25 14.24
C MET A 28 0.64 -5.64 12.78
N TYR A 29 0.62 -4.64 11.91
CA TYR A 29 0.55 -4.82 10.48
C TYR A 29 1.76 -4.16 9.83
N PHE A 30 2.38 -4.85 8.89
CA PHE A 30 3.41 -4.31 8.03
C PHE A 30 3.00 -4.52 6.59
N SER A 31 3.24 -3.53 5.74
CA SER A 31 3.09 -3.66 4.30
C SER A 31 4.25 -3.01 3.59
N ILE A 32 4.68 -3.64 2.51
CA ILE A 32 5.68 -3.14 1.59
C ILE A 32 5.20 -3.40 0.16
N ALA A 33 5.39 -2.42 -0.70
CA ALA A 33 5.09 -2.54 -2.12
C ALA A 33 6.24 -1.98 -2.95
N ASP A 34 6.34 -2.40 -4.21
CA ASP A 34 7.16 -1.69 -5.18
C ASP A 34 6.57 -0.32 -5.54
N ALA A 35 7.26 0.41 -6.42
CA ALA A 35 6.87 1.78 -6.78
C ALA A 35 5.50 1.94 -7.43
N TRP A 36 4.90 0.84 -7.86
CA TRP A 36 3.66 0.83 -8.62
C TRP A 36 2.58 -0.03 -7.94
N GLY A 37 2.83 -0.55 -6.73
CA GLY A 37 1.89 -1.45 -6.07
C GLY A 37 1.78 -2.84 -6.73
N ASN A 38 2.67 -3.16 -7.66
CA ASN A 38 2.56 -4.36 -8.50
C ASN A 38 3.02 -5.63 -7.77
N ASP A 39 3.91 -5.51 -6.80
CA ASP A 39 4.29 -6.61 -5.90
C ASP A 39 4.17 -6.10 -4.46
N SER A 40 3.04 -6.43 -3.82
CA SER A 40 2.74 -6.03 -2.46
C SER A 40 2.80 -7.23 -1.52
N ARG A 41 3.49 -7.07 -0.40
CA ARG A 41 3.60 -8.07 0.67
C ARG A 41 3.17 -7.45 1.97
N SER A 42 2.49 -8.23 2.79
CA SER A 42 2.10 -7.82 4.12
C SER A 42 2.33 -8.90 5.15
N VAL A 43 2.51 -8.45 6.39
CA VAL A 43 2.61 -9.28 7.59
C VAL A 43 1.63 -8.74 8.61
N THR A 44 0.76 -9.59 9.12
CA THR A 44 -0.09 -9.29 10.26
C THR A 44 0.31 -10.19 11.42
N ILE A 45 0.54 -9.59 12.58
CA ILE A 45 0.86 -10.29 13.82
C ILE A 45 -0.17 -9.89 14.88
N LEU A 46 -0.72 -10.88 15.57
CA LEU A 46 -1.76 -10.71 16.58
C LEU A 46 -1.32 -11.41 17.86
N GLU A 47 -1.30 -10.72 19.00
CA GLU A 47 -1.13 -11.37 20.30
C GLU A 47 -2.45 -11.41 21.05
N ARG A 48 -2.79 -12.57 21.62
CA ARG A 48 -4.01 -12.82 22.38
C ARG A 48 -3.73 -13.82 23.49
N ASN A 49 -3.89 -13.41 24.74
CA ASN A 49 -3.68 -14.26 25.93
C ASN A 49 -2.28 -14.92 25.90
N ASP A 50 -1.24 -14.11 25.65
CA ASP A 50 0.16 -14.53 25.54
C ASP A 50 0.50 -15.49 24.36
N LEU A 51 -0.48 -15.80 23.51
CA LEU A 51 -0.28 -16.54 22.25
C LEU A 51 -0.10 -15.54 21.10
N VAL A 52 0.97 -15.73 20.33
CA VAL A 52 1.28 -14.86 19.19
C VAL A 52 1.00 -15.60 17.88
N PHE A 53 0.15 -15.01 17.07
CA PHE A 53 -0.25 -15.51 15.76
C PHE A 53 0.32 -14.62 14.67
N PHE A 54 0.66 -15.23 13.55
CA PHE A 54 1.17 -14.55 12.37
C PHE A 54 0.39 -14.97 11.13
N GLN A 55 0.22 -14.03 10.20
CA GLN A 55 -0.32 -14.25 8.87
C GLN A 55 0.47 -13.39 7.88
N PHE A 56 0.69 -13.93 6.68
CA PHE A 56 1.23 -13.14 5.56
C PHE A 56 0.15 -12.90 4.51
N GLY A 57 0.29 -11.80 3.78
CA GLY A 57 -0.46 -11.49 2.58
C GLY A 57 0.46 -11.17 1.42
N TYR A 58 0.01 -11.49 0.21
CA TYR A 58 0.67 -11.18 -1.04
C TYR A 58 -0.37 -10.76 -2.06
N SER A 59 -0.07 -9.73 -2.85
CA SER A 59 -0.89 -9.27 -3.95
C SER A 59 -0.02 -8.90 -5.14
N GLU A 60 -0.42 -9.38 -6.32
CA GLU A 60 0.21 -9.09 -7.59
C GLU A 60 -0.64 -8.07 -8.38
N CYS A 61 0.03 -7.19 -9.13
CA CYS A 61 -0.55 -6.22 -10.06
C CYS A 61 -1.73 -5.43 -9.48
N ALA A 62 -1.53 -4.56 -8.49
CA ALA A 62 -2.54 -3.58 -8.11
C ALA A 62 -2.56 -2.45 -9.16
N ASP A 63 -3.27 -2.64 -10.27
CA ASP A 63 -3.44 -1.59 -11.27
C ASP A 63 -4.69 -0.74 -10.97
N VAL A 64 -4.65 0.53 -11.33
CA VAL A 64 -5.70 1.50 -11.05
C VAL A 64 -6.39 1.89 -12.36
N GLN A 65 -7.56 1.32 -12.61
CA GLN A 65 -8.41 1.69 -13.74
C GLN A 65 -9.31 2.86 -13.37
N TYR A 66 -9.34 3.91 -14.19
CA TYR A 66 -10.30 5.00 -14.03
C TYR A 66 -11.37 4.93 -15.13
N ASP A 67 -12.60 4.62 -14.75
CA ASP A 67 -13.78 4.71 -15.61
C ASP A 67 -14.20 6.19 -15.68
N THR A 68 -13.83 6.86 -16.77
CA THR A 68 -14.16 8.27 -17.04
C THR A 68 -15.65 8.51 -17.18
N THR A 69 -16.44 7.49 -17.57
CA THR A 69 -17.89 7.60 -17.76
C THR A 69 -18.62 7.54 -16.43
N LYS A 70 -18.12 6.73 -15.48
CA LYS A 70 -18.68 6.58 -14.14
C LYS A 70 -17.98 7.41 -13.07
N ASN A 71 -16.90 8.11 -13.42
CA ASN A 71 -15.99 8.76 -12.49
C ASN A 71 -15.55 7.78 -11.36
N LEU A 72 -15.21 6.55 -11.75
CA LEU A 72 -14.96 5.46 -10.80
C LEU A 72 -13.53 4.95 -10.93
N LEU A 73 -12.81 4.95 -9.82
CA LEU A 73 -11.51 4.29 -9.70
C LEU A 73 -11.72 2.82 -9.31
N THR A 74 -11.23 1.89 -10.12
CA THR A 74 -11.28 0.44 -9.87
C THR A 74 -9.87 -0.08 -9.78
N VAL A 75 -9.51 -0.68 -8.64
CA VAL A 75 -8.24 -1.39 -8.50
C VAL A 75 -8.42 -2.82 -9.01
N ARG A 76 -7.65 -3.23 -10.02
CA ARG A 76 -7.60 -4.62 -10.48
C ARG A 76 -6.41 -5.29 -9.79
N HIS A 77 -6.59 -6.53 -9.35
CA HIS A 77 -5.52 -7.35 -8.78
C HIS A 77 -5.25 -8.54 -9.71
N GLY A 78 -3.97 -8.78 -10.01
CA GLY A 78 -3.49 -9.87 -10.85
C GLY A 78 -3.43 -11.24 -10.16
N GLY A 79 -3.67 -11.26 -8.85
CA GLY A 79 -3.76 -12.44 -7.99
C GLY A 79 -3.48 -12.07 -6.53
N ASP A 80 -4.08 -12.80 -5.59
CA ASP A 80 -3.85 -12.66 -4.16
C ASP A 80 -3.49 -13.99 -3.52
N ALA A 81 -2.63 -13.95 -2.50
CA ALA A 81 -2.37 -15.08 -1.63
C ALA A 81 -2.39 -14.60 -0.18
N VAL A 82 -3.28 -15.17 0.61
CA VAL A 82 -3.35 -14.93 2.05
C VAL A 82 -3.02 -16.24 2.77
N GLY A 83 -1.98 -16.21 3.59
CA GLY A 83 -1.59 -17.36 4.39
C GLY A 83 -2.64 -17.69 5.46
N ASN A 84 -2.61 -18.93 5.96
CA ASN A 84 -3.34 -19.25 7.18
C ASN A 84 -2.70 -18.56 8.39
N TRP A 85 -3.48 -18.35 9.45
CA TRP A 85 -2.93 -17.95 10.74
C TRP A 85 -2.07 -19.07 11.32
N ILE A 86 -0.84 -18.73 11.70
CA ILE A 86 0.15 -19.64 12.26
C ILE A 86 0.45 -19.22 13.69
N LEU A 87 0.33 -20.15 14.63
CA LEU A 87 0.81 -19.96 16.00
C LEU A 87 2.34 -19.98 16.00
N LEU A 88 2.96 -18.92 16.53
CA LEU A 88 4.41 -18.82 16.65
C LEU A 88 4.92 -19.58 17.87
N ASP A 89 6.12 -20.16 17.75
CA ASP A 89 6.84 -20.72 18.88
C ASP A 89 7.30 -19.63 19.87
N ALA A 90 7.83 -20.05 21.02
CA ALA A 90 8.24 -19.14 22.09
C ALA A 90 9.37 -18.18 21.67
N GLU A 91 10.30 -18.63 20.82
CA GLU A 91 11.43 -17.82 20.36
C GLU A 91 10.95 -16.70 19.44
N LYS A 92 10.15 -17.05 18.43
CA LYS A 92 9.54 -16.10 17.49
C LYS A 92 8.59 -15.16 18.22
N SER A 93 7.79 -15.65 19.16
CA SER A 93 6.92 -14.83 20.00
C SER A 93 7.72 -13.80 20.81
N ALA A 94 8.89 -14.17 21.35
CA ALA A 94 9.76 -13.22 22.04
C ALA A 94 10.31 -12.13 21.09
N SER A 95 10.66 -12.48 19.86
CA SER A 95 11.07 -11.53 18.81
C SER A 95 9.95 -10.56 18.45
N VAL A 96 8.70 -11.04 18.33
CA VAL A 96 7.52 -10.18 18.12
C VAL A 96 7.34 -9.18 19.26
N ARG A 97 7.45 -9.62 20.52
CA ARG A 97 7.31 -8.71 21.67
C ARG A 97 8.41 -7.66 21.72
N LYS A 98 9.64 -8.00 21.29
CA LYS A 98 10.72 -7.01 21.11
C LYS A 98 10.38 -6.03 19.99
N LEU A 99 9.89 -6.53 18.85
CA LEU A 99 9.45 -5.69 17.73
C LEU A 99 8.37 -4.69 18.14
N LYS A 100 7.33 -5.12 18.88
CA LYS A 100 6.32 -4.21 19.44
C LYS A 100 6.97 -3.09 20.26
N LYS A 101 7.88 -3.45 21.17
CA LYS A 101 8.58 -2.45 22.01
C LYS A 101 9.41 -1.48 21.16
N SER A 102 10.03 -1.94 20.08
CA SER A 102 10.76 -1.05 19.16
C SER A 102 9.82 -0.06 18.47
N ILE A 103 8.64 -0.51 18.01
CA ILE A 103 7.63 0.36 17.39
C ILE A 103 7.06 1.37 18.39
N GLU A 104 6.80 0.94 19.63
CA GLU A 104 6.32 1.81 20.71
C GLU A 104 7.34 2.87 21.15
N LYS A 105 8.63 2.59 20.98
CA LYS A 105 9.72 3.50 21.37
C LYS A 105 10.34 4.23 20.20
N TYR A 106 9.93 3.92 18.97
CA TYR A 106 10.49 4.51 17.77
C TYR A 106 10.38 6.03 17.83
N THR A 107 11.50 6.69 17.60
CA THR A 107 11.60 8.13 17.44
C THR A 107 11.98 8.42 16.00
N GLN A 108 11.34 9.42 15.40
CA GLN A 108 11.57 9.76 14.01
C GLN A 108 13.06 9.96 13.72
N GLU A 109 13.57 9.20 12.76
CA GLU A 109 14.93 9.29 12.26
C GLU A 109 14.99 10.32 11.13
N TYR A 110 16.20 10.59 10.64
CA TYR A 110 16.41 11.57 9.57
C TYR A 110 17.43 11.04 8.57
N THR A 111 17.17 11.29 7.30
CA THR A 111 18.06 10.89 6.19
C THR A 111 18.51 12.10 5.39
N THR A 112 19.69 11.99 4.78
CA THR A 112 20.18 12.94 3.77
C THR A 112 19.99 12.43 2.34
N ASP A 113 19.50 11.20 2.21
CA ASP A 113 19.30 10.56 0.92
C ASP A 113 18.01 11.08 0.28
N ASP A 114 18.01 11.12 -1.06
CA ASP A 114 16.83 11.50 -1.82
C ASP A 114 15.72 10.46 -1.61
N VAL A 115 14.55 10.94 -1.20
CA VAL A 115 13.32 10.16 -1.11
C VAL A 115 12.58 10.36 -2.43
N LEU A 116 12.34 9.27 -3.17
CA LEU A 116 11.53 9.35 -4.39
C LEU A 116 10.06 9.18 -4.02
N ASP A 117 9.21 10.08 -4.52
CA ASP A 117 7.78 10.04 -4.25
C ASP A 117 7.16 8.69 -4.65
N GLY A 118 6.23 8.23 -3.82
CA GLY A 118 5.26 7.19 -4.19
C GLY A 118 5.56 5.77 -3.71
N TYR A 119 6.66 5.50 -2.99
CA TYR A 119 6.88 4.16 -2.45
C TYR A 119 7.67 4.08 -1.15
N GLY A 120 7.26 3.14 -0.30
CA GLY A 120 7.76 2.95 1.05
C GLY A 120 7.07 1.77 1.73
N SER A 121 7.44 1.52 2.98
CA SER A 121 6.76 0.55 3.82
C SER A 121 5.95 1.24 4.91
N SER A 122 4.87 0.59 5.34
CA SER A 122 3.97 1.09 6.37
C SER A 122 3.87 0.07 7.49
N VAL A 123 3.99 0.54 8.73
CA VAL A 123 3.74 -0.21 9.95
C VAL A 123 2.56 0.40 10.67
N VAL A 124 1.61 -0.43 11.10
CA VAL A 124 0.52 -0.05 11.99
C VAL A 124 0.57 -0.92 13.24
N LEU A 125 0.61 -0.29 14.42
CA LEU A 125 0.41 -0.96 15.71
C LEU A 125 -0.93 -0.51 16.30
N LYS A 126 -1.87 -1.45 16.44
CA LYS A 126 -3.12 -1.28 17.17
C LYS A 126 -2.96 -1.88 18.57
N ASP A 127 -2.87 -1.06 19.59
CA ASP A 127 -2.83 -1.51 20.99
C ASP A 127 -4.24 -1.42 21.58
N TYR A 128 -4.93 -2.56 21.69
CA TYR A 128 -6.33 -2.61 22.10
C TYR A 128 -6.51 -2.31 23.59
N LYS A 129 -5.51 -2.61 24.42
CA LYS A 129 -5.50 -2.28 25.86
C LYS A 129 -5.41 -0.78 26.08
N ARG A 130 -4.50 -0.12 25.34
CA ARG A 130 -4.31 1.34 25.40
C ARG A 130 -5.31 2.12 24.55
N LYS A 131 -6.03 1.44 23.65
CA LYS A 131 -6.96 2.04 22.68
C LYS A 131 -6.26 3.05 21.76
N THR A 132 -5.03 2.74 21.36
CA THR A 132 -4.19 3.60 20.51
C THR A 132 -3.79 2.89 19.23
N ARG A 133 -3.72 3.65 18.15
CA ARG A 133 -3.16 3.26 16.87
C ARG A 133 -1.92 4.11 16.62
N ARG A 134 -0.80 3.45 16.34
CA ARG A 134 0.42 4.11 15.85
C ARG A 134 0.65 3.68 14.41
N HIS A 135 0.90 4.65 13.54
CA HIS A 135 1.33 4.43 12.17
C HIS A 135 2.75 4.96 11.99
N LEU A 136 3.62 4.15 11.39
CA LEU A 136 4.96 4.53 10.95
C LEU A 136 5.04 4.38 9.43
N TYR A 137 5.50 5.41 8.74
CA TYR A 137 5.76 5.35 7.30
C TYR A 137 7.27 5.47 7.01
N PHE A 138 7.86 4.42 6.45
CA PHE A 138 9.27 4.36 6.11
C PHE A 138 9.44 4.56 4.60
N PRO A 139 9.88 5.74 4.14
CA PRO A 139 10.10 5.98 2.72
C PRO A 139 11.29 5.16 2.19
N ASN A 140 11.32 5.01 0.87
CA ASN A 140 12.40 4.41 0.08
C ASN A 140 13.72 5.23 0.04
N ALA A 141 14.21 5.73 1.16
CA ALA A 141 15.54 6.32 1.18
C ALA A 141 16.62 5.23 1.10
N LYS A 142 17.82 5.56 0.61
CA LYS A 142 18.98 4.72 0.95
C LYS A 142 19.06 4.69 2.48
N HIS A 143 19.26 3.49 3.02
CA HIS A 143 19.06 3.18 4.43
C HIS A 143 20.17 3.75 5.35
N SER A 144 20.79 4.88 4.95
CA SER A 144 21.88 5.49 5.69
C SER A 144 21.30 6.26 6.89
N ARG A 145 21.78 5.91 8.09
CA ARG A 145 21.41 6.56 9.37
C ARG A 145 19.95 6.41 9.82
N VAL A 146 19.23 5.42 9.29
CA VAL A 146 17.85 5.06 9.67
C VAL A 146 17.81 3.65 10.27
N HIS A 147 18.62 3.41 11.30
CA HIS A 147 18.91 2.06 11.78
C HIS A 147 17.71 1.39 12.47
N ASP A 148 16.90 2.17 13.19
CA ASP A 148 15.77 1.63 13.94
C ASP A 148 14.63 1.22 12.99
N ALA A 149 14.30 2.07 12.02
CA ALA A 149 13.31 1.77 11.02
C ALA A 149 13.68 0.51 10.22
N VAL A 150 14.95 0.40 9.81
CA VAL A 150 15.44 -0.77 9.06
C VAL A 150 15.43 -2.04 9.89
N THR A 151 15.70 -1.92 11.19
CA THR A 151 15.58 -3.06 12.10
C THR A 151 14.13 -3.52 12.22
N ILE A 152 13.17 -2.59 12.31
CA ILE A 152 11.74 -2.89 12.33
C ILE A 152 11.34 -3.61 11.03
N GLU A 153 11.66 -3.03 9.87
CA GLU A 153 11.34 -3.61 8.56
C GLU A 153 11.92 -5.02 8.39
N LYS A 154 13.22 -5.20 8.67
CA LYS A 154 13.88 -6.50 8.54
C LYS A 154 13.28 -7.54 9.48
N THR A 155 12.85 -7.12 10.67
CA THR A 155 12.22 -8.04 11.62
C THR A 155 10.86 -8.50 11.08
N PHE A 156 10.03 -7.62 10.52
CA PHE A 156 8.79 -8.03 9.85
C PHE A 156 9.06 -8.96 8.65
N VAL A 157 10.00 -8.59 7.79
CA VAL A 157 10.35 -9.38 6.60
C VAL A 157 10.87 -10.77 6.98
N SER A 158 11.53 -10.93 8.13
CA SER A 158 12.01 -12.23 8.61
C SER A 158 10.90 -13.24 8.90
N PHE A 159 9.65 -12.80 9.07
CA PHE A 159 8.50 -13.69 9.22
C PHE A 159 7.89 -14.13 7.89
N LEU A 160 8.17 -13.40 6.80
CA LEU A 160 7.66 -13.80 5.49
C LEU A 160 8.26 -15.15 5.10
N PRO A 161 7.45 -16.07 4.55
CA PRO A 161 7.99 -17.29 3.95
C PRO A 161 8.88 -16.95 2.75
N SER A 162 9.58 -17.97 2.21
CA SER A 162 10.31 -17.78 0.95
C SER A 162 9.34 -17.36 -0.14
N ARG A 163 9.73 -16.42 -1.00
CA ARG A 163 8.88 -15.93 -2.09
C ARG A 163 8.38 -17.07 -2.99
N ASP A 164 9.23 -18.04 -3.25
CA ASP A 164 8.91 -19.19 -4.10
C ASP A 164 7.78 -20.07 -3.53
N SER A 165 7.40 -19.90 -2.25
CA SER A 165 6.30 -20.66 -1.65
C SER A 165 4.93 -20.00 -1.81
N TYR A 166 4.86 -18.76 -2.28
CA TYR A 166 3.58 -18.02 -2.40
C TYR A 166 3.43 -17.22 -3.69
N ALA A 167 4.53 -16.86 -4.36
CA ALA A 167 4.47 -16.19 -5.65
C ALA A 167 4.51 -17.22 -6.78
N SER A 168 3.63 -17.05 -7.76
CA SER A 168 3.54 -17.95 -8.92
C SER A 168 4.47 -17.55 -10.07
N MET A 169 4.96 -16.31 -10.05
CA MET A 169 5.76 -15.69 -11.11
C MET A 169 7.00 -15.03 -10.53
N SER A 170 8.05 -14.86 -11.35
CA SER A 170 9.23 -14.06 -10.95
C SER A 170 8.88 -12.57 -10.83
N TYR A 171 9.73 -11.78 -10.17
CA TYR A 171 9.55 -10.32 -10.11
C TYR A 171 9.48 -9.66 -11.49
N SER A 172 10.31 -10.08 -12.44
CA SER A 172 10.29 -9.53 -13.81
C SER A 172 9.02 -9.90 -14.56
N ASP A 173 8.50 -11.11 -14.34
CA ASP A 173 7.27 -11.55 -14.98
C ASP A 173 6.04 -10.84 -14.42
N VAL A 174 6.01 -10.57 -13.10
CA VAL A 174 4.98 -9.71 -12.49
C VAL A 174 5.03 -8.33 -13.14
N SER A 175 6.19 -7.66 -13.14
CA SER A 175 6.32 -6.32 -13.73
C SER A 175 5.87 -6.28 -15.20
N LYS A 176 6.26 -7.27 -16.01
CA LYS A 176 5.85 -7.36 -17.41
C LYS A 176 4.34 -7.58 -17.54
N LYS A 177 3.77 -8.54 -16.81
CA LYS A 177 2.33 -8.84 -16.84
C LYS A 177 1.50 -7.62 -16.42
N CYS A 178 1.93 -6.90 -15.39
CA CYS A 178 1.24 -5.69 -14.95
C CYS A 178 1.34 -4.57 -16.01
N ALA A 179 2.50 -4.41 -16.65
CA ALA A 179 2.66 -3.44 -17.74
C ALA A 179 1.81 -3.79 -18.98
N ASP A 180 1.68 -5.07 -19.31
CA ASP A 180 0.82 -5.53 -20.41
C ASP A 180 -0.66 -5.20 -20.12
N LEU A 181 -1.15 -5.44 -18.90
CA LEU A 181 -2.50 -5.04 -18.47
C LEU A 181 -2.73 -3.53 -18.57
N GLN A 182 -1.74 -2.72 -18.16
CA GLN A 182 -1.80 -1.26 -18.29
C GLN A 182 -1.83 -0.81 -19.75
N ASN A 183 -1.02 -1.42 -20.61
CA ASN A 183 -1.00 -1.11 -22.04
C ASN A 183 -2.34 -1.47 -22.72
N GLU A 184 -2.93 -2.62 -22.39
CA GLU A 184 -4.28 -2.98 -22.86
C GLU A 184 -5.33 -1.95 -22.44
N LEU A 185 -5.24 -1.43 -21.21
CA LEU A 185 -6.13 -0.36 -20.73
C LEU A 185 -5.95 0.93 -21.52
N VAL A 186 -4.70 1.38 -21.73
CA VAL A 186 -4.40 2.59 -22.52
C VAL A 186 -4.93 2.45 -23.95
N VAL A 187 -4.77 1.26 -24.56
CA VAL A 187 -5.35 0.97 -25.88
C VAL A 187 -6.87 1.06 -25.86
N GLN A 188 -7.55 0.51 -24.84
CA GLN A 188 -9.00 0.64 -24.71
C GLN A 188 -9.45 2.10 -24.54
N MET A 189 -8.73 2.90 -23.75
CA MET A 189 -9.02 4.33 -23.56
C MET A 189 -8.80 5.15 -24.83
N THR A 190 -7.82 4.78 -25.67
CA THR A 190 -7.48 5.48 -26.91
C THR A 190 -8.30 5.02 -28.11
N MET A 191 -8.87 3.81 -28.08
CA MET A 191 -9.76 3.26 -29.12
C MET A 191 -11.25 3.44 -28.82
N GLY A 192 -11.63 3.94 -27.64
CA GLY A 192 -12.97 4.47 -27.39
C GLY A 192 -13.21 5.68 -28.29
N GLU A 193 -14.11 5.54 -29.26
CA GLU A 193 -14.34 6.51 -30.33
C GLU A 193 -14.45 7.97 -29.82
N PRO A 194 -13.90 8.96 -30.55
CA PRO A 194 -14.28 10.35 -30.32
C PRO A 194 -15.78 10.46 -30.58
N ASP A 195 -16.52 10.86 -29.55
CA ASP A 195 -17.95 11.13 -29.58
C ASP A 195 -18.28 12.02 -30.79
N SER A 196 -18.93 11.42 -31.79
CA SER A 196 -19.33 12.08 -33.04
C SER A 196 -20.54 13.01 -32.86
N SER A 197 -20.98 13.26 -31.62
CA SER A 197 -22.16 14.08 -31.34
C SER A 197 -21.91 15.59 -31.17
N ILE A 198 -20.67 16.09 -31.30
CA ILE A 198 -20.46 17.54 -31.51
C ILE A 198 -20.73 17.87 -32.99
N LYS A 199 -22.02 17.88 -33.37
CA LYS A 199 -22.49 18.70 -34.48
C LYS A 199 -22.10 20.14 -34.16
N LYS A 200 -21.00 20.61 -34.75
CA LYS A 200 -20.75 22.04 -34.95
C LYS A 200 -22.02 22.63 -35.59
N LYS A 201 -22.85 23.30 -34.80
CA LYS A 201 -23.74 24.32 -35.33
C LYS A 201 -22.84 25.42 -35.86
N HIS A 202 -22.52 25.35 -37.15
CA HIS A 202 -22.16 26.53 -37.91
C HIS A 202 -23.31 27.52 -37.77
N PRO A 203 -23.08 28.77 -37.32
CA PRO A 203 -24.02 29.84 -37.60
C PRO A 203 -23.97 30.06 -39.12
N GLU A 204 -25.12 29.89 -39.76
CA GLU A 204 -25.33 30.33 -41.14
C GLU A 204 -24.92 31.80 -41.25
N GLN A 205 -23.99 32.05 -42.17
CA GLN A 205 -23.78 33.38 -42.72
C GLN A 205 -24.99 33.73 -43.59
N THR A 206 -25.88 34.56 -43.05
CA THR A 206 -26.74 35.44 -43.85
C THR A 206 -26.27 36.85 -43.53
N GLY A 207 -25.61 37.59 -44.42
CA GLY A 207 -26.06 37.94 -45.75
C GLY A 207 -26.22 39.45 -45.74
N TRP A 208 -25.19 40.16 -46.21
CA TRP A 208 -25.26 41.60 -46.47
C TRP A 208 -26.32 41.87 -47.53
N ALA A 209 -27.23 42.80 -47.25
CA ALA A 209 -27.96 43.52 -48.28
C ALA A 209 -28.10 44.98 -47.86
N GLU A 210 -27.33 45.83 -48.53
CA GLU A 210 -27.55 47.27 -48.63
C GLU A 210 -28.99 47.55 -49.05
N LYS A 211 -29.59 48.62 -48.52
CA LYS A 211 -30.35 49.56 -49.34
C LYS A 211 -30.41 50.94 -48.70
N ARG A 212 -30.02 51.90 -49.53
CA ARG A 212 -30.13 53.35 -49.39
C ARG A 212 -31.62 53.75 -49.38
N ASN A 213 -31.97 54.68 -48.51
CA ASN A 213 -32.58 55.98 -48.83
C ASN A 213 -32.67 56.84 -47.58
#